data_AF-A0A837BSK3-F1
#
_entry.id   AF-A0A837BSK3-F1
#
_cell.length_a   1.000
_cell.length_b   1.000
_cell.length_c   1.000
_cell.angle_alpha   90.00
_cell.angle_beta   90.00
_cell.angle_gamma   90.00
#
_symmetry.space_group_name_H-M   'P 1'
#
loop_
_entity.id
_entity.type
_entity.pdbx_description
1 polymer ?
#
loop_
_entity_poly.entity_id
_entity_poly.type
_entity_poly.pdbx_seq_one_letter_code
_entity_poly.pdbx_strand_id
1 'polypeptide(L)'
;MGAGKIKDADNGAGAFADPDILKNVKKIQFDQHLKLVGDFGYWFRFVKDERLINLTEISGLSNIDTSEVTSMKGMFYASKIKSLDLSSWDTSAVTDMSYMFNGCANLTKIDGVKNLNTSSVTSMKNMFHGDYSLTELDLSHFNTEKVTDMGDMLSYLISLNYLDLSSFDTTQNPNIKNMLANDLTLPVGTIVNGKVVYQYAPGITTLVLGSKTKLSTDVALGQPNPEKTPNKESFINKWRLINNNNEPQLTTAELIQKSQDGSLKPGTYTWKKLVTPPDDADNNYLAPNPVLVEPTNPVENNDENKDKDENNNNGSSTEKTVVLMHNAYLYDNTGNRANQIILKIGSKLMTCGKTTISGRNFYVLNDKDNSNIKYTLLPVMLIL
;
A
#
# COMPACT_ATOMS: atom_id res chain seq x y z
N MET A 1 -16.45 -11.81 16.03
CA MET A 1 -16.59 -13.28 16.24
C MET A 1 -16.30 -13.60 17.69
N GLY A 2 -16.94 -14.62 18.27
CA GLY A 2 -16.79 -14.99 19.69
C GLY A 2 -15.54 -15.85 19.96
N ALA A 3 -15.24 -16.08 21.24
CA ALA A 3 -14.10 -16.92 21.66
C ALA A 3 -14.26 -18.37 21.16
N GLY A 4 -13.15 -19.04 20.85
CA GLY A 4 -13.20 -20.45 20.47
C GLY A 4 -11.97 -20.95 19.71
N LYS A 5 -12.09 -22.18 19.17
CA LYS A 5 -11.12 -22.81 18.28
C LYS A 5 -11.80 -23.12 16.94
N ILE A 6 -11.25 -22.60 15.85
CA ILE A 6 -11.65 -22.95 14.49
C ILE A 6 -10.58 -23.87 13.92
N LYS A 7 -11.01 -25.00 13.35
CA LYS A 7 -10.11 -25.94 12.68
C LYS A 7 -10.44 -25.94 11.19
N ASP A 8 -9.43 -25.66 10.37
CA ASP A 8 -9.49 -25.56 8.92
C ASP A 8 -10.57 -24.55 8.42
N ALA A 9 -10.20 -23.68 7.50
CA ALA A 9 -11.13 -22.75 6.87
C ALA A 9 -11.96 -23.52 5.84
N ASP A 10 -13.00 -24.23 6.29
CA ASP A 10 -14.04 -24.78 5.42
C ASP A 10 -14.60 -23.65 4.55
N ASN A 11 -14.12 -23.45 3.33
CA ASN A 11 -14.59 -22.44 2.37
C ASN A 11 -14.40 -20.95 2.76
N GLY A 12 -13.59 -20.57 3.75
CA GLY A 12 -13.27 -19.17 4.08
C GLY A 12 -14.10 -18.54 5.22
N ALA A 13 -13.83 -17.29 5.61
CA ALA A 13 -14.41 -16.64 6.81
C ALA A 13 -15.93 -16.46 6.75
N GLY A 14 -16.49 -16.59 5.55
CA GLY A 14 -17.93 -16.52 5.27
C GLY A 14 -18.67 -17.85 5.36
N ALA A 15 -18.03 -18.98 5.64
CA ALA A 15 -18.72 -20.27 5.67
C ALA A 15 -19.74 -20.41 6.81
N PHE A 16 -19.72 -19.49 7.76
CA PHE A 16 -20.63 -19.45 8.90
C PHE A 16 -21.83 -18.53 8.69
N ALA A 17 -22.00 -17.91 7.50
CA ALA A 17 -23.06 -16.94 7.25
C ALA A 17 -23.62 -17.00 5.82
N ASP A 18 -24.87 -16.56 5.67
CA ASP A 18 -25.56 -16.44 4.38
C ASP A 18 -24.74 -15.55 3.41
N PRO A 19 -24.42 -16.02 2.18
CA PRO A 19 -23.74 -15.23 1.17
C PRO A 19 -24.36 -13.84 0.91
N ASP A 20 -25.69 -13.72 0.96
CA ASP A 20 -26.39 -12.44 0.73
C ASP A 20 -26.16 -11.44 1.87
N ILE A 21 -25.96 -11.92 3.10
CA ILE A 21 -25.57 -11.07 4.23
C ILE A 21 -24.12 -10.62 4.06
N LEU A 22 -23.24 -11.54 3.67
CA LEU A 22 -21.81 -11.27 3.58
C LEU A 22 -21.50 -10.17 2.55
N LYS A 23 -22.26 -10.08 1.45
CA LYS A 23 -22.11 -9.01 0.43
C LYS A 23 -22.10 -7.62 1.04
N ASN A 24 -22.86 -7.42 2.12
CA ASN A 24 -23.05 -6.13 2.75
C ASN A 24 -22.07 -5.86 3.90
N VAL A 25 -21.27 -6.86 4.30
CA VAL A 25 -20.28 -6.71 5.36
C VAL A 25 -19.14 -5.81 4.89
N LYS A 26 -18.99 -4.68 5.59
CA LYS A 26 -17.89 -3.72 5.35
C LYS A 26 -16.76 -3.82 6.37
N LYS A 27 -17.06 -4.34 7.55
CA LYS A 27 -16.13 -4.47 8.67
C LYS A 27 -16.32 -5.82 9.36
N ILE A 28 -15.20 -6.46 9.69
CA ILE A 28 -15.15 -7.60 10.61
C ILE A 28 -14.37 -7.17 11.84
N GLN A 29 -14.85 -7.58 13.01
CA GLN A 29 -14.22 -7.30 14.30
C GLN A 29 -14.12 -8.58 15.14
N PHE A 30 -12.92 -8.82 15.66
CA PHE A 30 -12.62 -9.90 16.59
C PHE A 30 -12.48 -9.32 18.00
N ASP A 31 -13.51 -9.50 18.82
CA ASP A 31 -13.59 -8.94 20.19
C ASP A 31 -13.13 -9.91 21.27
N GLN A 32 -12.83 -11.15 20.88
CA GLN A 32 -12.56 -12.26 21.77
C GLN A 32 -11.42 -13.09 21.20
N HIS A 33 -10.68 -13.74 22.10
CA HIS A 33 -9.55 -14.58 21.70
C HIS A 33 -10.03 -15.79 20.88
N LEU A 34 -9.51 -15.90 19.66
CA LEU A 34 -9.87 -16.93 18.70
C LEU A 34 -8.62 -17.69 18.28
N LYS A 35 -8.60 -19.01 18.49
CA LYS A 35 -7.49 -19.85 18.07
C LYS A 35 -7.78 -20.51 16.72
N LEU A 36 -6.84 -20.40 15.80
CA LEU A 36 -6.91 -20.99 14.47
C LEU A 36 -5.95 -22.17 14.37
N VAL A 37 -6.44 -23.29 13.85
CA VAL A 37 -5.67 -24.54 13.73
C VAL A 37 -5.84 -25.16 12.35
N GLY A 38 -4.75 -25.38 11.63
CA GLY A 38 -4.76 -25.99 10.30
C GLY A 38 -4.74 -24.98 9.15
N ASP A 39 -5.40 -25.29 8.04
CA ASP A 39 -5.34 -24.50 6.80
C ASP A 39 -6.33 -23.34 6.83
N PHE A 40 -5.84 -22.10 6.77
CA PHE A 40 -6.66 -20.89 6.67
C PHE A 40 -6.47 -20.15 5.35
N GLY A 41 -6.25 -20.90 4.28
CA GLY A 41 -6.21 -20.39 2.93
C GLY A 41 -7.51 -19.67 2.55
N TYR A 42 -7.37 -18.53 1.86
CA TYR A 42 -8.47 -17.75 1.31
C TYR A 42 -9.51 -17.25 2.31
N TRP A 43 -9.15 -17.16 3.60
CA TRP A 43 -10.11 -16.87 4.65
C TRP A 43 -10.82 -15.52 4.47
N PHE A 44 -10.10 -14.45 4.15
CA PHE A 44 -10.62 -13.11 3.85
C PHE A 44 -10.53 -12.75 2.35
N ARG A 45 -10.54 -13.77 1.48
CA ARG A 45 -10.45 -13.56 0.02
C ARG A 45 -11.66 -12.81 -0.53
N PHE A 46 -11.38 -11.88 -1.43
CA PHE A 46 -12.36 -11.35 -2.37
C PHE A 46 -12.57 -12.31 -3.55
N VAL A 47 -13.81 -12.79 -3.72
CA VAL A 47 -14.24 -13.51 -4.93
C VAL A 47 -15.37 -12.74 -5.57
N LYS A 48 -15.42 -12.74 -6.90
CA LYS A 48 -16.60 -12.25 -7.63
C LYS A 48 -17.90 -12.98 -7.24
N ASP A 49 -17.80 -14.17 -6.64
CA ASP A 49 -18.93 -14.95 -6.09
C ASP A 49 -19.42 -14.42 -4.72
N GLU A 50 -19.32 -13.10 -4.53
CA GLU A 50 -20.23 -12.32 -3.70
C GLU A 50 -20.19 -12.55 -2.18
N ARG A 51 -19.12 -13.05 -1.55
CA ARG A 51 -19.10 -13.14 -0.07
C ARG A 51 -18.59 -11.88 0.59
N LEU A 52 -17.29 -11.58 0.60
CA LEU A 52 -16.77 -10.39 1.28
C LEU A 52 -16.49 -9.22 0.34
N ILE A 53 -17.38 -8.99 -0.64
CA ILE A 53 -17.11 -8.05 -1.75
C ILE A 53 -17.01 -6.58 -1.33
N ASN A 54 -17.58 -6.22 -0.18
CA ASN A 54 -17.56 -4.85 0.35
C ASN A 54 -16.72 -4.73 1.62
N LEU A 55 -16.01 -5.78 2.03
CA LEU A 55 -15.16 -5.75 3.22
C LEU A 55 -13.96 -4.83 2.98
N THR A 56 -13.85 -3.79 3.81
CA THR A 56 -12.78 -2.79 3.72
C THR A 56 -11.97 -2.67 4.99
N GLU A 57 -12.41 -3.29 6.09
CA GLU A 57 -11.77 -3.18 7.39
C GLU A 57 -11.87 -4.50 8.16
N ILE A 58 -10.74 -4.93 8.74
CA ILE A 58 -10.72 -5.99 9.74
C ILE A 58 -10.01 -5.41 10.97
N SER A 59 -10.60 -5.60 12.14
CA SER A 59 -10.10 -5.10 13.42
C SER A 59 -10.06 -6.22 14.47
N GLY A 60 -9.18 -6.07 15.45
CA GLY A 60 -8.98 -7.09 16.48
C GLY A 60 -8.17 -8.31 16.02
N LEU A 61 -7.36 -8.19 14.96
CA LEU A 61 -6.47 -9.27 14.51
C LEU A 61 -5.48 -9.72 15.61
N SER A 62 -5.21 -8.86 16.59
CA SER A 62 -4.45 -9.18 17.79
C SER A 62 -5.08 -10.23 18.70
N ASN A 63 -6.40 -10.44 18.57
CA ASN A 63 -7.12 -11.48 19.31
C ASN A 63 -7.10 -12.84 18.60
N ILE A 64 -6.35 -12.97 17.51
CA ILE A 64 -6.25 -14.22 16.75
C ILE A 64 -4.93 -14.91 17.09
N ASP A 65 -5.02 -16.10 17.69
CA ASP A 65 -3.88 -17.00 17.86
C ASP A 65 -3.70 -17.84 16.59
N THR A 66 -2.61 -17.55 15.86
CA THR A 66 -2.23 -18.21 14.61
C THR A 66 -1.14 -19.28 14.77
N SER A 67 -0.72 -19.59 16.01
CA SER A 67 0.44 -20.47 16.29
C SER A 67 0.32 -21.88 15.72
N GLU A 68 -0.90 -22.35 15.43
CA GLU A 68 -1.19 -23.66 14.85
C GLU A 68 -1.73 -23.59 13.40
N VAL A 69 -1.66 -22.43 12.76
CA VAL A 69 -2.02 -22.26 11.34
C VAL A 69 -0.91 -22.82 10.45
N THR A 70 -1.26 -23.72 9.55
CA THR A 70 -0.31 -24.41 8.66
C THR A 70 -0.27 -23.81 7.25
N SER A 71 -1.33 -23.12 6.83
CA SER A 71 -1.41 -22.45 5.52
C SER A 71 -2.15 -21.12 5.63
N MET A 72 -1.58 -20.09 5.02
CA MET A 72 -2.18 -18.76 4.87
C MET A 72 -2.37 -18.40 3.38
N LYS A 73 -2.41 -19.43 2.52
CA LYS A 73 -2.50 -19.29 1.08
C LYS A 73 -3.65 -18.37 0.66
N GLY A 74 -3.36 -17.23 0.05
CA GLY A 74 -4.40 -16.33 -0.43
C GLY A 74 -5.32 -15.77 0.64
N MET A 75 -4.92 -15.78 1.92
CA MET A 75 -5.77 -15.39 3.05
C MET A 75 -6.45 -14.03 2.82
N PHE A 76 -5.78 -13.05 2.23
CA PHE A 76 -6.33 -11.74 1.90
C PHE A 76 -6.47 -11.50 0.39
N TYR A 77 -6.43 -12.55 -0.43
CA TYR A 77 -6.44 -12.46 -1.90
C TYR A 77 -7.49 -11.49 -2.44
N ALA A 78 -7.05 -10.53 -3.25
CA ALA A 78 -7.84 -9.48 -3.90
C ALA A 78 -8.70 -8.61 -2.97
N SER A 79 -8.37 -8.59 -1.67
CA SER A 79 -9.14 -7.85 -0.67
C SER A 79 -9.13 -6.35 -0.92
N LYS A 80 -10.19 -5.68 -0.49
CA LYS A 80 -10.33 -4.21 -0.56
C LYS A 80 -9.88 -3.51 0.72
N ILE A 81 -9.31 -4.26 1.66
CA ILE A 81 -8.78 -3.74 2.93
C ILE A 81 -7.64 -2.75 2.66
N LYS A 82 -7.63 -1.65 3.41
CA LYS A 82 -6.63 -0.58 3.26
C LYS A 82 -5.38 -0.79 4.11
N SER A 83 -5.54 -1.36 5.29
CA SER A 83 -4.46 -1.61 6.23
C SER A 83 -4.73 -2.88 7.03
N LEU A 84 -3.66 -3.62 7.33
CA LEU A 84 -3.68 -4.82 8.17
C LEU A 84 -2.63 -4.66 9.27
N ASP A 85 -2.96 -5.12 10.47
CA ASP A 85 -2.01 -5.26 11.58
C ASP A 85 -1.88 -6.74 11.94
N LEU A 86 -0.71 -7.30 11.61
CA LEU A 86 -0.33 -8.70 11.81
C LEU A 86 0.75 -8.83 12.88
N SER A 87 1.01 -7.77 13.65
CA SER A 87 2.14 -7.69 14.58
C SER A 87 2.18 -8.77 15.66
N SER A 88 1.03 -9.33 16.01
CA SER A 88 0.86 -10.39 17.02
C SER A 88 0.85 -11.81 16.45
N TRP A 89 0.94 -11.97 15.14
CA TRP A 89 0.77 -13.28 14.51
C TRP A 89 2.02 -14.13 14.67
N ASP A 90 1.84 -15.33 15.20
CA ASP A 90 2.83 -16.39 15.13
C ASP A 90 2.61 -17.21 13.85
N THR A 91 3.56 -17.13 12.92
CA THR A 91 3.50 -17.88 11.66
C THR A 91 4.53 -19.00 11.57
N SER A 92 5.12 -19.40 12.70
CA SER A 92 6.19 -20.43 12.75
C SER A 92 5.77 -21.80 12.20
N ALA A 93 4.48 -22.13 12.28
CA ALA A 93 3.91 -23.36 11.74
C ALA A 93 3.48 -23.26 10.26
N VAL A 94 3.50 -22.07 9.66
CA VAL A 94 2.97 -21.84 8.31
C VAL A 94 3.96 -22.36 7.27
N THR A 95 3.48 -23.19 6.34
CA THR A 95 4.27 -23.73 5.23
C THR A 95 3.94 -23.10 3.87
N ASP A 96 2.75 -22.54 3.69
CA ASP A 96 2.31 -21.91 2.43
C ASP A 96 1.77 -20.49 2.67
N MET A 97 2.46 -19.50 2.09
CA MET A 97 2.06 -18.08 2.06
C MET A 97 1.78 -17.60 0.62
N SER A 98 1.66 -18.52 -0.34
CA SER A 98 1.38 -18.18 -1.72
C SER A 98 0.10 -17.36 -1.83
N TYR A 99 0.14 -16.32 -2.65
CA TYR A 99 -0.97 -15.41 -2.91
C TYR A 99 -1.50 -14.63 -1.69
N MET A 100 -0.88 -14.68 -0.51
CA MET A 100 -1.46 -14.19 0.75
C MET A 100 -2.09 -12.79 0.65
N PHE A 101 -1.42 -11.86 -0.04
CA PHE A 101 -1.90 -10.49 -0.29
C PHE A 101 -2.18 -10.20 -1.77
N ASN A 102 -2.05 -11.19 -2.67
CA ASN A 102 -2.16 -10.99 -4.11
C ASN A 102 -3.36 -10.14 -4.54
N GLY A 103 -3.10 -9.06 -5.27
CA GLY A 103 -4.11 -8.20 -5.87
C GLY A 103 -4.86 -7.33 -4.86
N CYS A 104 -4.31 -7.11 -3.67
CA CYS A 104 -4.85 -6.17 -2.69
C CYS A 104 -4.57 -4.72 -3.12
N ALA A 105 -5.20 -4.30 -4.22
CA ALA A 105 -4.91 -3.02 -4.87
C ALA A 105 -5.13 -1.78 -3.98
N ASN A 106 -5.92 -1.90 -2.90
CA ASN A 106 -6.18 -0.81 -1.95
C ASN A 106 -5.29 -0.84 -0.70
N LEU A 107 -4.49 -1.90 -0.52
CA LEU A 107 -3.66 -2.09 0.67
C LEU A 107 -2.47 -1.13 0.59
N THR A 108 -2.42 -0.17 1.51
CA THR A 108 -1.35 0.84 1.57
C THR A 108 -0.33 0.54 2.64
N LYS A 109 -0.70 -0.28 3.64
CA LYS A 109 0.15 -0.58 4.81
C LYS A 109 -0.15 -1.97 5.39
N ILE A 110 0.90 -2.68 5.78
CA ILE A 110 0.81 -3.92 6.55
C ILE A 110 1.76 -3.78 7.75
N ASP A 111 1.21 -3.61 8.95
CA ASP A 111 1.99 -3.62 10.18
C ASP A 111 2.34 -5.06 10.57
N GLY A 112 3.58 -5.28 11.00
CA GLY A 112 4.05 -6.60 11.45
C GLY A 112 4.60 -7.54 10.37
N VAL A 113 4.75 -7.11 9.10
CA VAL A 113 5.36 -7.97 8.04
C VAL A 113 6.73 -8.51 8.46
N LYS A 114 7.58 -7.66 9.04
CA LYS A 114 8.91 -8.04 9.55
C LYS A 114 8.87 -9.08 10.68
N ASN A 115 7.73 -9.27 11.34
CA ASN A 115 7.56 -10.23 12.43
C ASN A 115 7.14 -11.62 11.92
N LEU A 116 6.75 -11.75 10.65
CA LEU A 116 6.32 -13.02 10.08
C LEU A 116 7.50 -14.01 10.05
N ASN A 117 7.40 -15.08 10.82
CA ASN A 117 8.33 -16.19 10.75
C ASN A 117 8.09 -16.99 9.48
N THR A 118 9.04 -16.95 8.56
CA THR A 118 8.99 -17.60 7.25
C THR A 118 9.89 -18.83 7.14
N SER A 119 10.55 -19.24 8.22
CA SER A 119 11.55 -20.32 8.23
C SER A 119 11.00 -21.73 7.91
N SER A 120 9.68 -21.90 7.93
CA SER A 120 8.97 -23.13 7.55
C SER A 120 8.29 -23.03 6.17
N VAL A 121 8.27 -21.85 5.56
CA VAL A 121 7.53 -21.59 4.32
C VAL A 121 8.25 -22.20 3.12
N THR A 122 7.50 -22.91 2.28
CA THR A 122 7.99 -23.53 1.04
C THR A 122 7.49 -22.81 -0.20
N SER A 123 6.43 -22.00 -0.10
CA SER A 123 5.88 -21.23 -1.23
C SER A 123 5.49 -19.82 -0.83
N MET A 124 5.99 -18.84 -1.59
CA MET A 124 5.64 -17.41 -1.52
C MET A 124 5.19 -16.89 -2.90
N LYS A 125 4.85 -17.80 -3.81
CA LYS A 125 4.38 -17.46 -5.16
C LYS A 125 3.32 -16.37 -5.10
N ASN A 126 3.50 -15.29 -5.87
CA ASN A 126 2.51 -14.22 -6.03
C ASN A 126 2.09 -13.51 -4.72
N MET A 127 2.85 -13.64 -3.62
CA MET A 127 2.44 -13.19 -2.28
C MET A 127 1.97 -11.73 -2.23
N PHE A 128 2.65 -10.81 -2.92
CA PHE A 128 2.34 -9.38 -2.99
C PHE A 128 2.08 -8.90 -4.44
N HIS A 129 1.82 -9.82 -5.35
CA HIS A 129 1.64 -9.47 -6.76
C HIS A 129 0.44 -8.54 -6.95
N GLY A 130 0.64 -7.42 -7.64
CA GLY A 130 -0.45 -6.49 -7.94
C GLY A 130 -0.91 -5.64 -6.76
N ASP A 131 -0.11 -5.54 -5.69
CA ASP A 131 -0.39 -4.66 -4.55
C ASP A 131 0.07 -3.24 -4.84
N TYR A 132 -0.54 -2.63 -5.87
CA TYR A 132 -0.11 -1.38 -6.50
C TYR A 132 0.02 -0.19 -5.54
N SER A 133 -0.68 -0.21 -4.40
CA SER A 133 -0.75 0.88 -3.44
C SER A 133 0.22 0.75 -2.26
N LEU A 134 0.94 -0.37 -2.14
CA LEU A 134 1.97 -0.52 -1.11
C LEU A 134 3.14 0.43 -1.40
N THR A 135 3.45 1.27 -0.40
CA THR A 135 4.54 2.25 -0.47
C THR A 135 5.76 1.84 0.35
N GLU A 136 5.58 0.89 1.27
CA GLU A 136 6.57 0.39 2.20
C GLU A 136 6.39 -1.12 2.34
N LEU A 137 7.50 -1.86 2.35
CA LEU A 137 7.50 -3.31 2.53
C LEU A 137 8.86 -3.75 3.10
N ASP A 138 8.89 -4.11 4.38
CA ASP A 138 10.09 -4.59 5.07
C ASP A 138 10.14 -6.13 5.06
N LEU A 139 11.01 -6.68 4.20
CA LEU A 139 11.24 -8.12 4.03
C LEU A 139 12.57 -8.58 4.64
N SER A 140 13.28 -7.71 5.36
CA SER A 140 14.66 -7.96 5.81
C SER A 140 14.82 -9.19 6.72
N HIS A 141 13.74 -9.65 7.36
CA HIS A 141 13.72 -10.83 8.22
C HIS A 141 13.22 -12.10 7.53
N PHE A 142 12.82 -12.03 6.25
CA PHE A 142 12.32 -13.21 5.54
C PHE A 142 13.45 -14.23 5.36
N ASN A 143 13.18 -15.47 5.77
CA ASN A 143 14.02 -16.62 5.50
C ASN A 143 13.44 -17.40 4.32
N THR A 144 14.16 -17.43 3.21
CA THR A 144 13.73 -18.10 1.97
C THR A 144 14.48 -19.40 1.70
N GLU A 145 15.26 -19.93 2.65
CA GLU A 145 16.13 -21.10 2.46
C GLU A 145 15.37 -22.36 2.02
N LYS A 146 14.13 -22.53 2.52
CA LYS A 146 13.25 -23.66 2.17
C LYS A 146 12.24 -23.35 1.07
N VAL A 147 12.19 -22.10 0.61
CA VAL A 147 11.20 -21.68 -0.38
C VAL A 147 11.59 -22.24 -1.75
N THR A 148 10.66 -22.92 -2.41
CA THR A 148 10.85 -23.49 -3.75
C THR A 148 10.19 -22.65 -4.84
N ASP A 149 9.25 -21.77 -4.50
CA ASP A 149 8.53 -20.92 -5.45
C ASP A 149 8.29 -19.50 -4.89
N MET A 150 8.91 -18.51 -5.54
CA MET A 150 8.74 -17.06 -5.37
C MET A 150 8.34 -16.39 -6.70
N GLY A 151 7.80 -17.17 -7.64
CA GLY A 151 7.36 -16.66 -8.94
C GLY A 151 6.36 -15.53 -8.78
N ASP A 152 6.63 -14.41 -9.46
CA ASP A 152 5.83 -13.19 -9.41
C ASP A 152 5.62 -12.60 -8.00
N MET A 153 6.36 -13.03 -6.97
CA MET A 153 6.07 -12.68 -5.56
C MET A 153 5.89 -11.17 -5.32
N LEU A 154 6.70 -10.35 -5.98
CA LEU A 154 6.80 -8.89 -5.79
C LEU A 154 6.54 -8.13 -7.10
N SER A 155 5.85 -8.76 -8.07
CA SER A 155 5.57 -8.10 -9.34
C SER A 155 4.43 -7.10 -9.21
N TYR A 156 4.48 -6.06 -10.03
CA TYR A 156 3.49 -4.97 -10.06
C TYR A 156 3.38 -4.14 -8.76
N LEU A 157 4.45 -4.07 -7.96
CA LEU A 157 4.58 -3.18 -6.81
C LEU A 157 4.97 -1.75 -7.22
N ILE A 158 4.10 -1.11 -8.00
CA ILE A 158 4.44 0.12 -8.74
C ILE A 158 4.70 1.35 -7.85
N SER A 159 4.15 1.38 -6.63
CA SER A 159 4.33 2.50 -5.68
C SER A 159 5.52 2.32 -4.72
N LEU A 160 6.15 1.13 -4.71
CA LEU A 160 7.28 0.82 -3.85
C LEU A 160 8.58 1.34 -4.48
N ASN A 161 9.36 2.13 -3.72
CA ASN A 161 10.59 2.75 -4.25
C ASN A 161 11.90 2.16 -3.69
N TYR A 162 11.80 1.43 -2.58
CA TYR A 162 12.90 0.80 -1.86
C TYR A 162 12.52 -0.65 -1.60
N LEU A 163 13.47 -1.56 -1.82
CA LEU A 163 13.28 -2.98 -1.54
C LEU A 163 14.58 -3.59 -1.03
N ASP A 164 14.54 -4.21 0.14
CA ASP A 164 15.64 -4.97 0.70
C ASP A 164 15.40 -6.47 0.51
N LEU A 165 16.26 -7.12 -0.27
CA LEU A 165 16.27 -8.56 -0.50
C LEU A 165 17.54 -9.22 0.05
N SER A 166 18.27 -8.55 0.93
CA SER A 166 19.57 -9.03 1.42
C SER A 166 19.50 -10.36 2.17
N SER A 167 18.36 -10.67 2.77
CA SER A 167 18.10 -11.94 3.46
C SER A 167 17.71 -13.09 2.53
N PHE A 168 17.39 -12.81 1.27
CA PHE A 168 16.88 -13.83 0.35
C PHE A 168 18.01 -14.79 -0.06
N ASP A 169 17.81 -16.06 0.28
CA ASP A 169 18.61 -17.19 -0.17
C ASP A 169 17.95 -17.85 -1.39
N THR A 170 18.65 -17.79 -2.53
CA THR A 170 18.22 -18.41 -3.79
C THR A 170 19.16 -19.54 -4.24
N THR A 171 20.06 -19.98 -3.35
CA THR A 171 21.08 -20.99 -3.68
C THR A 171 20.49 -22.35 -4.00
N GLN A 172 19.27 -22.64 -3.53
CA GLN A 172 18.51 -23.85 -3.84
C GLN A 172 17.74 -23.78 -5.17
N ASN A 173 17.99 -22.76 -6.00
CA ASN A 173 17.33 -22.53 -7.30
C ASN A 173 15.79 -22.55 -7.24
N PRO A 174 15.15 -21.76 -6.35
CA PRO A 174 13.70 -21.62 -6.38
C PRO A 174 13.20 -21.07 -7.72
N ASN A 175 11.94 -21.32 -8.04
CA ASN A 175 11.28 -20.57 -9.11
C ASN A 175 11.18 -19.09 -8.70
N ILE A 176 12.03 -18.25 -9.28
CA ILE A 176 12.02 -16.78 -9.08
C ILE A 176 11.59 -16.04 -10.33
N LYS A 177 10.92 -16.72 -11.27
CA LYS A 177 10.48 -16.13 -12.53
C LYS A 177 9.62 -14.89 -12.26
N ASN A 178 9.96 -13.78 -12.90
CA ASN A 178 9.21 -12.52 -12.86
C ASN A 178 8.99 -11.96 -11.44
N MET A 179 9.83 -12.36 -10.47
CA MET A 179 9.65 -11.97 -9.07
C MET A 179 9.53 -10.45 -8.90
N LEU A 180 10.27 -9.67 -9.69
CA LEU A 180 10.29 -8.20 -9.66
C LEU A 180 9.73 -7.57 -10.96
N ALA A 181 8.96 -8.33 -11.74
CA ALA A 181 8.41 -7.85 -13.00
C ALA A 181 7.45 -6.69 -12.75
N ASN A 182 7.52 -5.66 -13.59
CA ASN A 182 6.67 -4.49 -13.46
C ASN A 182 6.32 -3.99 -14.86
N ASP A 183 5.03 -3.86 -15.15
CA ASP A 183 4.55 -3.22 -16.37
C ASP A 183 4.31 -1.73 -16.11
N LEU A 184 5.25 -0.92 -16.60
CA LEU A 184 5.24 0.53 -16.49
C LEU A 184 4.37 1.16 -17.58
N THR A 185 3.31 0.51 -18.04
CA THR A 185 2.33 1.15 -18.95
C THR A 185 1.17 1.78 -18.19
N LEU A 186 1.02 1.47 -16.90
CA LEU A 186 -0.04 2.01 -16.05
C LEU A 186 0.31 3.42 -15.55
N PRO A 187 -0.48 4.45 -15.90
CA PRO A 187 -0.30 5.77 -15.35
C PRO A 187 -0.81 5.84 -13.91
N VAL A 188 0.05 6.32 -12.99
CA VAL A 188 -0.31 6.76 -11.65
C VAL A 188 -0.75 8.22 -11.73
N GLY A 189 -1.93 8.55 -11.25
CA GLY A 189 -2.37 9.95 -11.19
C GLY A 189 -1.77 10.66 -9.98
N THR A 190 -1.06 11.77 -10.21
CA THR A 190 -0.67 12.74 -9.17
C THR A 190 -1.30 14.10 -9.46
N ILE A 191 -1.51 14.93 -8.43
CA ILE A 191 -2.07 16.27 -8.62
C ILE A 191 -0.95 17.31 -8.50
N VAL A 192 -0.71 18.04 -9.58
CA VAL A 192 0.20 19.19 -9.62
C VAL A 192 -0.63 20.40 -10.02
N ASN A 193 -0.67 21.43 -9.17
CA ASN A 193 -1.44 22.67 -9.39
C ASN A 193 -2.92 22.41 -9.76
N GLY A 194 -3.57 21.49 -9.05
CA GLY A 194 -5.00 21.19 -9.25
C GLY A 194 -5.33 20.38 -10.51
N LYS A 195 -4.36 19.92 -11.29
CA LYS A 195 -4.56 19.01 -12.44
C LYS A 195 -4.06 17.61 -12.13
N VAL A 196 -4.85 16.59 -12.50
CA VAL A 196 -4.39 15.20 -12.52
C VAL A 196 -3.37 15.07 -13.65
N VAL A 197 -2.12 14.90 -13.27
CA VAL A 197 -1.02 14.53 -14.15
C VAL A 197 -0.87 13.02 -14.03
N TYR A 198 -1.00 12.33 -15.16
CA TYR A 198 -0.68 10.91 -15.24
C TYR A 198 0.85 10.79 -15.35
N GLN A 199 1.45 10.23 -14.32
CA GLN A 199 2.87 9.91 -14.27
C GLN A 199 3.06 8.40 -14.31
N TYR A 200 4.15 7.93 -14.88
CA TYR A 200 4.53 6.55 -14.71
C TYR A 200 5.02 6.34 -13.28
N ALA A 201 4.60 5.24 -12.67
CA ALA A 201 5.00 4.93 -11.30
C ALA A 201 6.53 4.85 -11.20
N PRO A 202 7.15 5.36 -10.12
CA PRO A 202 8.61 5.38 -10.02
C PRO A 202 9.19 3.96 -9.95
N GLY A 203 8.39 2.98 -9.51
CA GLY A 203 8.82 1.62 -9.24
C GLY A 203 10.07 1.54 -8.35
N ILE A 204 10.74 0.40 -8.35
CA ILE A 204 11.88 0.15 -7.47
C ILE A 204 13.08 0.97 -7.96
N THR A 205 13.54 1.89 -7.12
CA THR A 205 14.68 2.77 -7.41
C THR A 205 15.89 2.49 -6.53
N THR A 206 15.70 1.76 -5.43
CA THR A 206 16.76 1.29 -4.52
C THR A 206 16.51 -0.18 -4.22
N LEU A 207 17.54 -0.99 -4.44
CA LEU A 207 17.50 -2.44 -4.26
C LEU A 207 18.71 -2.87 -3.42
N VAL A 208 18.48 -3.60 -2.33
CA VAL A 208 19.55 -4.19 -1.52
C VAL A 208 19.62 -5.69 -1.82
N LEU A 209 20.82 -6.18 -2.14
CA LEU A 209 21.06 -7.58 -2.51
C LEU A 209 22.11 -8.22 -1.60
N GLY A 210 21.83 -9.44 -1.17
CA GLY A 210 22.73 -10.27 -0.37
C GLY A 210 23.60 -11.15 -1.25
N SER A 211 24.61 -11.80 -0.65
CA SER A 211 25.54 -12.66 -1.39
C SER A 211 24.91 -13.95 -1.93
N LYS A 212 23.73 -14.31 -1.41
CA LYS A 212 22.97 -15.50 -1.80
C LYS A 212 21.75 -15.17 -2.68
N THR A 213 21.55 -13.88 -2.97
CA THR A 213 20.36 -13.38 -3.67
C THR A 213 20.61 -13.34 -5.17
N LYS A 214 19.89 -14.18 -5.91
CA LYS A 214 19.85 -14.15 -7.37
C LYS A 214 18.53 -13.56 -7.85
N LEU A 215 18.59 -12.89 -8.99
CA LEU A 215 17.45 -12.29 -9.67
C LEU A 215 17.13 -13.07 -10.95
N SER A 216 15.85 -13.18 -11.26
CA SER A 216 15.37 -13.73 -12.53
C SER A 216 14.10 -13.03 -12.96
N THR A 217 14.07 -12.50 -14.17
CA THR A 217 12.85 -11.98 -14.78
C THR A 217 13.03 -11.89 -16.28
N ASP A 218 11.96 -12.21 -17.01
CA ASP A 218 11.88 -12.00 -18.47
C ASP A 218 11.52 -10.53 -18.80
N VAL A 219 11.32 -9.67 -17.79
CA VAL A 219 10.75 -8.32 -17.89
C VAL A 219 11.59 -7.31 -17.08
N ALA A 220 11.50 -6.02 -17.38
CA ALA A 220 12.20 -4.96 -16.65
C ALA A 220 11.86 -4.95 -15.13
N LEU A 221 12.85 -4.62 -14.29
CA LEU A 221 12.73 -4.45 -12.82
C LEU A 221 11.83 -3.27 -12.38
N GLY A 222 10.91 -2.81 -13.22
CA GLY A 222 10.03 -1.68 -12.91
C GLY A 222 10.76 -0.37 -12.76
N GLN A 223 11.77 -0.13 -13.57
CA GLN A 223 12.49 1.13 -13.53
C GLN A 223 11.59 2.28 -13.95
N PRO A 224 11.70 3.46 -13.34
CA PRO A 224 10.97 4.62 -13.81
C PRO A 224 11.33 4.86 -15.28
N ASN A 225 10.33 4.91 -16.17
CA ASN A 225 10.57 5.29 -17.55
C ASN A 225 11.12 6.73 -17.55
N PRO A 226 12.40 6.97 -17.90
CA PRO A 226 13.01 8.29 -17.74
C PRO A 226 12.36 9.34 -18.63
N GLU A 227 11.72 8.95 -19.72
CA GLU A 227 11.03 9.90 -20.60
C GLU A 227 9.66 10.32 -20.07
N LYS A 228 9.09 9.52 -19.16
CA LYS A 228 7.69 9.65 -18.75
C LYS A 228 7.47 9.74 -17.23
N THR A 229 8.53 9.63 -16.44
CA THR A 229 8.49 9.80 -14.98
C THR A 229 8.81 11.27 -14.63
N PRO A 230 8.00 11.94 -13.80
CA PRO A 230 8.34 13.23 -13.22
C PRO A 230 9.71 13.18 -12.51
N ASN A 231 10.45 14.28 -12.55
CA ASN A 231 11.81 14.36 -12.02
C ASN A 231 12.80 13.39 -12.69
N LYS A 232 12.63 13.09 -13.99
CA LYS A 232 13.55 12.26 -14.79
C LYS A 232 15.03 12.60 -14.62
N GLU A 233 15.32 13.88 -14.42
CA GLU A 233 16.66 14.41 -14.17
C GLU A 233 17.28 13.88 -12.88
N SER A 234 16.52 13.24 -12.00
CA SER A 234 17.00 12.63 -10.75
C SER A 234 17.46 11.18 -10.92
N PHE A 235 17.38 10.61 -12.12
CA PHE A 235 17.76 9.22 -12.40
C PHE A 235 18.98 9.12 -13.31
N ILE A 236 19.75 8.04 -13.14
CA ILE A 236 20.98 7.76 -13.91
C ILE A 236 20.78 6.73 -15.03
N ASN A 237 19.56 6.19 -15.19
CA ASN A 237 19.17 5.19 -16.19
C ASN A 237 19.99 3.89 -16.15
N LYS A 238 20.73 3.67 -15.06
CA LYS A 238 21.53 2.49 -14.77
C LYS A 238 21.53 2.26 -13.25
N TRP A 239 21.73 1.04 -12.82
CA TRP A 239 21.97 0.68 -11.44
C TRP A 239 23.41 1.00 -11.08
N ARG A 240 23.61 1.72 -9.99
CA ARG A 240 24.93 1.99 -9.40
C ARG A 240 25.00 1.37 -8.02
N LEU A 241 26.07 0.62 -7.77
CA LEU A 241 26.42 0.19 -6.41
C LEU A 241 26.87 1.40 -5.58
N ILE A 242 26.22 1.64 -4.45
CA ILE A 242 26.58 2.74 -3.54
C ILE A 242 27.92 2.41 -2.84
N ASN A 243 28.71 3.45 -2.54
CA ASN A 243 30.00 3.36 -1.84
C ASN A 243 31.08 2.52 -2.55
N ASN A 244 30.95 2.31 -3.87
CA ASN A 244 31.96 1.63 -4.67
C ASN A 244 32.05 2.23 -6.08
N ASN A 245 32.81 3.32 -6.19
CA ASN A 245 32.96 4.08 -7.43
C ASN A 245 33.72 3.33 -8.54
N ASN A 246 34.34 2.20 -8.22
CA ASN A 246 35.08 1.38 -9.18
C ASN A 246 34.17 0.38 -9.93
N GLU A 247 32.95 0.13 -9.45
CA GLU A 247 32.03 -0.75 -10.16
C GLU A 247 31.35 -0.03 -11.33
N PRO A 248 31.19 -0.71 -12.47
CA PRO A 248 30.46 -0.15 -13.59
C PRO A 248 28.98 0.03 -13.23
N GLN A 249 28.37 1.06 -13.79
CA GLN A 249 26.92 1.20 -13.76
C GLN A 249 26.29 0.19 -14.70
N LEU A 250 25.24 -0.48 -14.24
CA LEU A 250 24.63 -1.62 -14.91
C LEU A 250 23.26 -1.27 -15.46
N THR A 251 22.97 -1.61 -16.71
CA THR A 251 21.59 -1.74 -17.16
C THR A 251 20.87 -2.83 -16.35
N THR A 252 19.55 -2.87 -16.42
CA THR A 252 18.72 -3.94 -15.82
C THR A 252 19.19 -5.32 -16.26
N ALA A 253 19.42 -5.47 -17.57
CA ALA A 253 19.83 -6.72 -18.18
C ALA A 253 21.19 -7.16 -17.64
N GLU A 254 22.15 -6.25 -17.55
CA GLU A 254 23.48 -6.53 -16.98
C GLU A 254 23.40 -6.87 -15.48
N LEU A 255 22.58 -6.16 -14.70
CA LEU A 255 22.37 -6.46 -13.27
C LEU A 255 21.81 -7.88 -13.08
N ILE A 256 20.78 -8.24 -13.85
CA ILE A 256 20.17 -9.57 -13.81
C ILE A 256 21.18 -10.64 -14.25
N GLN A 257 21.87 -10.42 -15.37
CA GLN A 257 22.87 -11.36 -15.89
C GLN A 257 23.98 -11.63 -14.87
N LYS A 258 24.55 -10.56 -14.28
CA LYS A 258 25.58 -10.67 -13.24
C LYS A 258 25.06 -11.34 -11.96
N SER A 259 23.78 -11.13 -11.64
CA SER A 259 23.14 -11.80 -10.51
C SER A 259 23.05 -13.32 -10.75
N GLN A 260 22.70 -13.72 -11.98
CA GLN A 260 22.57 -15.12 -12.36
C GLN A 260 23.91 -15.86 -12.43
N ASP A 261 24.93 -15.23 -13.01
CA ASP A 261 26.28 -15.78 -13.14
C ASP A 261 27.11 -15.73 -11.83
N GLY A 262 26.61 -15.02 -10.80
CA GLY A 262 27.24 -14.91 -9.49
C GLY A 262 28.36 -13.87 -9.41
N SER A 263 28.59 -13.07 -10.45
CA SER A 263 29.59 -12.00 -10.47
C SER A 263 29.09 -10.68 -9.89
N LEU A 264 27.77 -10.55 -9.62
CA LEU A 264 27.21 -9.36 -8.99
C LEU A 264 27.62 -9.29 -7.51
N LYS A 265 28.17 -8.15 -7.10
CA LYS A 265 28.53 -7.94 -5.70
C LYS A 265 27.27 -7.71 -4.83
N PRO A 266 27.24 -8.22 -3.58
CA PRO A 266 26.20 -7.81 -2.64
C PRO A 266 26.31 -6.31 -2.32
N GLY A 267 25.20 -5.70 -1.94
CA GLY A 267 25.14 -4.30 -1.52
C GLY A 267 23.89 -3.58 -1.99
N THR A 268 23.90 -2.25 -1.86
CA THR A 268 22.79 -1.38 -2.23
C THR A 268 23.00 -0.79 -3.62
N TYR A 269 22.09 -1.10 -4.53
CA TYR A 269 22.04 -0.56 -5.88
C TYR A 269 20.98 0.54 -5.97
N THR A 270 21.33 1.68 -6.54
CA THR A 270 20.39 2.79 -6.76
C THR A 270 20.30 3.19 -8.23
N TRP A 271 19.09 3.54 -8.65
CA TRP A 271 18.77 4.11 -9.96
C TRP A 271 18.73 5.65 -9.92
N LYS A 272 18.82 6.25 -8.72
CA LYS A 272 18.81 7.71 -8.51
C LYS A 272 20.22 8.30 -8.63
N LYS A 273 20.30 9.57 -9.02
CA LYS A 273 21.52 10.36 -8.89
C LYS A 273 21.86 10.48 -7.41
N LEU A 274 23.10 10.19 -7.06
CA LEU A 274 23.64 10.55 -5.75
C LEU A 274 23.74 12.08 -5.72
N VAL A 275 23.06 12.71 -4.77
CA VAL A 275 23.32 14.11 -4.46
C VAL A 275 24.70 14.15 -3.84
N THR A 276 25.70 14.67 -4.55
CA THR A 276 26.96 15.03 -3.91
C THR A 276 26.60 16.06 -2.84
N PRO A 277 26.98 15.85 -1.56
CA PRO A 277 26.93 16.95 -0.61
C PRO A 277 27.67 18.14 -1.22
N PRO A 278 27.25 19.39 -0.96
CA PRO A 278 28.10 20.53 -1.26
C PRO A 278 29.49 20.25 -0.72
N ASP A 279 30.53 20.61 -1.47
CA ASP A 279 31.93 20.57 -1.02
C ASP A 279 32.11 21.47 0.21
N ASP A 280 31.70 21.00 1.37
CA ASP A 280 32.06 21.53 2.67
C ASP A 280 32.55 20.36 3.51
N ALA A 281 33.86 20.36 3.70
CA ALA A 281 34.57 19.42 4.53
C ALA A 281 34.07 19.54 5.98
N ASP A 282 33.14 18.68 6.39
CA ASP A 282 33.11 18.18 7.75
C ASP A 282 32.52 16.76 7.80
N ASN A 283 33.38 15.82 8.15
CA ASN A 283 33.07 14.39 8.26
C ASN A 283 32.10 14.16 9.42
N ASN A 284 30.80 14.04 9.13
CA ASN A 284 29.85 13.24 9.91
C ASN A 284 28.50 13.10 9.19
N TYR A 285 28.45 12.23 8.16
CA TYR A 285 27.17 11.77 7.63
C TYR A 285 26.75 10.48 8.37
N LEU A 286 26.05 10.64 9.49
CA LEU A 286 25.24 9.56 10.04
C LEU A 286 24.04 9.37 9.12
N ALA A 287 23.79 8.12 8.69
CA ALA A 287 22.60 7.76 7.94
C ALA A 287 21.34 8.29 8.65
N PRO A 288 20.31 8.76 7.91
CA PRO A 288 19.05 9.11 8.54
C PRO A 288 18.42 7.81 9.09
N ASN A 289 18.64 7.58 10.38
CA ASN A 289 17.86 6.65 11.16
C ASN A 289 16.40 7.13 11.11
N PRO A 290 15.40 6.25 10.92
CA PRO A 290 14.02 6.65 10.98
C PRO A 290 13.73 7.19 12.39
N VAL A 291 13.37 8.47 12.48
CA VAL A 291 12.99 9.09 13.74
C VAL A 291 11.70 8.42 14.22
N LEU A 292 11.81 7.65 15.30
CA LEU A 292 10.69 7.26 16.14
C LEU A 292 10.10 8.54 16.73
N VAL A 293 8.92 8.95 16.28
CA VAL A 293 8.15 10.00 16.93
C VAL A 293 7.44 9.35 18.11
N GLU A 294 7.88 9.62 19.34
CA GLU A 294 7.16 9.25 20.55
C GLU A 294 5.82 10.03 20.63
N PRO A 295 4.73 9.40 21.13
CA PRO A 295 3.45 10.06 21.25
C PRO A 295 3.44 11.03 22.45
N THR A 296 3.28 12.32 22.19
CA THR A 296 2.99 13.30 23.26
C THR A 296 1.53 13.21 23.67
N ASN A 297 1.27 12.91 24.94
CA ASN A 297 -0.05 12.91 25.58
C ASN A 297 -0.78 14.26 25.46
N PRO A 298 -2.13 14.26 25.39
CA PRO A 298 -2.92 15.48 25.31
C PRO A 298 -3.06 16.14 26.69
N VAL A 299 -2.91 17.47 26.73
CA VAL A 299 -3.25 18.30 27.88
C VAL A 299 -4.76 18.58 27.84
N GLU A 300 -5.44 18.17 28.90
CA GLU A 300 -6.82 18.57 29.21
C GLU A 300 -6.93 20.09 29.34
N ASN A 301 -8.00 20.67 28.80
CA ASN A 301 -8.64 21.82 29.41
C ASN A 301 -10.13 21.76 29.16
N ASN A 302 -10.85 21.59 30.27
CA ASN A 302 -12.28 21.82 30.40
C ASN A 302 -12.59 23.30 30.17
N ASP A 303 -13.70 23.60 29.49
CA ASP A 303 -14.67 24.57 30.02
C ASP A 303 -16.01 24.47 29.29
N GLU A 304 -17.06 24.34 30.10
CA GLU A 304 -18.47 24.35 29.75
C GLU A 304 -18.97 25.79 29.53
N ASN A 305 -19.74 26.06 28.47
CA ASN A 305 -21.11 26.64 28.58
C ASN A 305 -21.77 26.99 27.22
N LYS A 306 -22.94 26.37 27.01
CA LYS A 306 -24.28 26.92 26.66
C LYS A 306 -24.49 28.01 25.58
N ASP A 307 -25.35 27.60 24.64
CA ASP A 307 -26.62 28.21 24.17
C ASP A 307 -26.66 29.43 23.20
N LYS A 308 -27.45 29.17 22.13
CA LYS A 308 -28.43 30.02 21.41
C LYS A 308 -28.03 30.86 20.17
N ASP A 309 -28.66 30.43 19.07
CA ASP A 309 -29.46 31.16 18.08
C ASP A 309 -28.92 32.39 17.30
N GLU A 310 -29.00 32.16 15.97
CA GLU A 310 -29.46 33.05 14.89
C GLU A 310 -28.62 34.24 14.39
N ASN A 311 -28.26 34.09 13.11
CA ASN A 311 -28.29 35.09 12.04
C ASN A 311 -27.66 36.47 12.30
N ASN A 312 -26.44 36.65 11.80
CA ASN A 312 -26.15 37.85 11.00
C ASN A 312 -24.94 37.68 10.07
N ASN A 313 -25.13 38.16 8.84
CA ASN A 313 -24.12 38.27 7.80
C ASN A 313 -22.99 39.22 8.20
N ASN A 314 -21.78 38.68 8.43
CA ASN A 314 -20.52 39.17 7.87
C ASN A 314 -19.33 38.36 8.42
N GLY A 315 -18.39 37.99 7.55
CA GLY A 315 -17.00 37.76 7.96
C GLY A 315 -16.57 36.31 8.13
N SER A 316 -15.52 35.98 7.38
CA SER A 316 -14.67 34.79 7.49
C SER A 316 -15.29 33.46 7.05
N SER A 317 -15.25 33.19 5.75
CA SER A 317 -15.31 31.82 5.26
C SER A 317 -14.06 31.10 5.75
N THR A 318 -14.16 30.37 6.86
CA THR A 318 -13.08 29.46 7.27
C THR A 318 -12.96 28.38 6.20
N GLU A 319 -11.95 28.51 5.35
CA GLU A 319 -11.62 27.50 4.35
C GLU A 319 -11.30 26.20 5.07
N LYS A 320 -12.13 25.17 4.84
CA LYS A 320 -11.94 23.84 5.43
C LYS A 320 -11.55 22.86 4.33
N THR A 321 -10.48 22.12 4.57
CA THR A 321 -10.04 21.05 3.67
C THR A 321 -10.87 19.80 3.96
N VAL A 322 -11.52 19.26 2.93
CA VAL A 322 -12.32 18.04 3.02
C VAL A 322 -11.75 17.01 2.07
N VAL A 323 -11.47 15.80 2.55
CA VAL A 323 -11.05 14.68 1.70
C VAL A 323 -12.29 13.92 1.23
N LEU A 324 -12.43 13.74 -0.09
CA LEU A 324 -13.53 12.95 -0.65
C LEU A 324 -13.39 11.48 -0.26
N MET A 325 -14.43 10.89 0.34
CA MET A 325 -14.44 9.46 0.67
C MET A 325 -15.11 8.59 -0.39
N HIS A 326 -15.69 9.22 -1.41
CA HIS A 326 -16.28 8.59 -2.59
C HIS A 326 -16.14 9.53 -3.79
N ASN A 327 -16.39 9.03 -4.99
CA ASN A 327 -16.47 9.90 -6.16
C ASN A 327 -17.64 10.89 -6.00
N ALA A 328 -17.41 12.16 -6.32
CA ALA A 328 -18.40 13.23 -6.24
C ALA A 328 -18.53 13.96 -7.58
N TYR A 329 -19.70 14.54 -7.85
CA TYR A 329 -19.95 15.30 -9.09
C TYR A 329 -19.95 16.80 -8.81
N LEU A 330 -19.53 17.59 -9.80
CA LEU A 330 -19.67 19.04 -9.77
C LEU A 330 -21.02 19.48 -10.36
N TYR A 331 -21.60 20.47 -9.70
CA TYR A 331 -22.88 21.08 -10.03
C TYR A 331 -22.74 22.60 -10.07
N ASP A 332 -23.52 23.25 -10.93
CA ASP A 332 -23.64 24.69 -10.99
C ASP A 332 -24.62 25.24 -9.93
N ASN A 333 -24.79 26.56 -9.89
CA ASN A 333 -25.68 27.26 -8.94
C ASN A 333 -27.17 27.00 -9.15
N THR A 334 -27.55 26.30 -10.22
CA THR A 334 -28.92 25.85 -10.48
C THR A 334 -29.12 24.37 -10.16
N GLY A 335 -28.06 23.67 -9.72
CA GLY A 335 -28.11 22.24 -9.38
C GLY A 335 -28.00 21.31 -10.59
N ASN A 336 -27.59 21.83 -11.75
CA ASN A 336 -27.32 21.04 -12.95
C ASN A 336 -25.86 20.58 -12.98
N ARG A 337 -25.60 19.38 -13.52
CA ARG A 337 -24.25 18.79 -13.54
C ARG A 337 -23.36 19.54 -14.55
N ALA A 338 -22.20 20.00 -14.08
CA ALA A 338 -21.19 20.61 -14.95
C ALA A 338 -20.43 19.52 -15.72
N ASN A 339 -20.93 19.16 -16.91
CA ASN A 339 -20.31 18.30 -17.95
C ASN A 339 -19.34 17.21 -17.45
N GLN A 340 -19.89 16.22 -16.73
CA GLN A 340 -19.25 14.93 -16.41
C GLN A 340 -17.97 14.98 -15.55
N ILE A 341 -17.65 16.08 -14.88
CA ILE A 341 -16.50 16.11 -13.97
C ILE A 341 -16.82 15.28 -12.73
N ILE A 342 -16.09 14.16 -12.59
CA ILE A 342 -16.14 13.27 -11.42
C ILE A 342 -14.88 13.52 -10.60
N LEU A 343 -15.06 14.19 -9.46
CA LEU A 343 -14.04 14.29 -8.43
C LEU A 343 -13.87 12.91 -7.79
N LYS A 344 -12.64 12.43 -7.70
CA LYS A 344 -12.38 11.04 -7.29
C LYS A 344 -12.18 10.94 -5.78
N ILE A 345 -12.52 9.78 -5.23
CA ILE A 345 -12.18 9.42 -3.85
C ILE A 345 -10.71 9.73 -3.55
N GLY A 346 -10.44 10.31 -2.37
CA GLY A 346 -9.12 10.78 -1.93
C GLY A 346 -8.81 12.24 -2.29
N SER A 347 -9.58 12.90 -3.18
CA SER A 347 -9.34 14.31 -3.51
C SER A 347 -9.56 15.20 -2.28
N LYS A 348 -8.55 16.03 -1.95
CA LYS A 348 -8.68 17.11 -0.96
C LYS A 348 -9.29 18.34 -1.63
N LEU A 349 -10.41 18.80 -1.12
CA LEU A 349 -11.15 19.96 -1.60
C LEU A 349 -11.15 21.06 -0.55
N MET A 350 -10.84 22.28 -0.97
CA MET A 350 -11.02 23.43 -0.11
C MET A 350 -12.46 23.94 -0.24
N THR A 351 -13.21 23.83 0.86
CA THR A 351 -14.62 24.23 0.92
C THR A 351 -14.73 25.52 1.72
N CYS A 352 -15.58 26.44 1.26
CA CYS A 352 -15.86 27.70 1.97
C CYS A 352 -17.23 27.72 2.66
N GLY A 353 -18.00 26.63 2.53
CA GLY A 353 -19.30 26.49 3.19
C GLY A 353 -20.12 25.32 2.64
N LYS A 354 -21.38 25.24 3.06
CA LYS A 354 -22.39 24.30 2.55
C LYS A 354 -23.61 25.09 2.08
N THR A 355 -24.35 24.55 1.11
CA THR A 355 -25.63 25.10 0.65
C THR A 355 -26.60 23.97 0.31
N THR A 356 -27.87 24.29 0.10
CA THR A 356 -28.90 23.32 -0.30
C THR A 356 -29.58 23.78 -1.58
N ILE A 357 -29.59 22.93 -2.62
CA ILE A 357 -30.24 23.20 -3.90
C ILE A 357 -31.21 22.06 -4.20
N SER A 358 -32.50 22.39 -4.37
CA SER A 358 -33.58 21.43 -4.63
C SER A 358 -33.59 20.24 -3.64
N GLY A 359 -33.46 20.55 -2.34
CA GLY A 359 -33.49 19.56 -1.25
C GLY A 359 -32.23 18.70 -1.08
N ARG A 360 -31.17 18.94 -1.86
CA ARG A 360 -29.88 18.23 -1.74
C ARG A 360 -28.80 19.16 -1.20
N ASN A 361 -27.98 18.64 -0.29
CA ASN A 361 -26.91 19.41 0.36
C ASN A 361 -25.61 19.36 -0.45
N PHE A 362 -25.00 20.50 -0.67
CA PHE A 362 -23.75 20.64 -1.41
C PHE A 362 -22.69 21.33 -0.57
N TYR A 363 -21.43 20.98 -0.82
CA TYR A 363 -20.30 21.80 -0.40
C TYR A 363 -20.03 22.87 -1.45
N VAL A 364 -19.82 24.09 -0.99
CA VAL A 364 -19.43 25.23 -1.81
C VAL A 364 -17.90 25.20 -1.96
N LEU A 365 -17.41 25.09 -3.18
CA LEU A 365 -16.00 25.07 -3.48
C LEU A 365 -15.53 26.49 -3.83
N ASN A 366 -14.42 26.92 -3.22
CA ASN A 366 -13.79 28.19 -3.53
C ASN A 366 -12.64 27.94 -4.51
N ASP A 367 -12.82 28.33 -5.77
CA ASP A 367 -11.74 28.36 -6.77
C ASP A 367 -11.28 29.82 -6.86
N LYS A 368 -10.13 30.14 -6.25
CA LYS A 368 -9.64 31.53 -6.09
C LYS A 368 -9.38 32.26 -7.42
N ASP A 369 -9.43 31.55 -8.55
CA ASP A 369 -9.15 32.08 -9.88
C ASP A 369 -10.36 32.06 -10.84
N ASN A 370 -11.57 31.73 -10.38
CA ASN A 370 -12.74 31.63 -11.28
C ASN A 370 -13.99 32.24 -10.63
N SER A 371 -14.51 33.33 -11.22
CA SER A 371 -15.65 34.10 -10.72
C SER A 371 -17.01 33.36 -10.72
N ASN A 372 -17.02 32.03 -10.89
CA ASN A 372 -18.21 31.19 -10.90
C ASN A 372 -18.12 30.13 -9.79
N ILE A 373 -18.90 30.32 -8.72
CA ILE A 373 -18.99 29.40 -7.58
C ILE A 373 -19.56 28.05 -8.04
N LYS A 374 -18.85 26.97 -7.72
CA LYS A 374 -19.25 25.58 -8.05
C LYS A 374 -19.56 24.77 -6.79
N TYR A 375 -20.48 23.82 -6.92
CA TYR A 375 -21.01 23.01 -5.83
C TYR A 375 -20.69 21.53 -6.03
N THR A 376 -20.53 20.76 -4.95
CA THR A 376 -20.40 19.30 -5.06
C THR A 376 -21.29 18.57 -4.05
N LEU A 377 -21.89 17.46 -4.49
CA LEU A 377 -22.76 16.59 -3.69
C LEU A 377 -21.93 15.42 -3.16
N LEU A 378 -21.71 15.36 -1.84
CA LEU A 378 -20.96 14.27 -1.18
C LEU A 378 -21.89 13.12 -0.78
N PRO A 379 -21.57 11.84 -1.07
CA PRO A 379 -22.20 10.71 -0.41
C PRO A 379 -21.50 10.40 0.93
N VAL A 380 -22.31 10.38 1.99
CA VAL A 380 -22.10 9.92 3.38
C VAL A 380 -20.68 9.42 3.74
N MET A 381 -19.91 10.30 4.36
CA MET A 381 -19.05 10.12 5.55
C MET A 381 -17.96 11.21 5.50
N LEU A 382 -17.94 12.07 6.51
CA LEU A 382 -16.85 13.03 6.75
C LEU A 382 -16.06 12.58 7.98
N ILE A 383 -14.76 12.83 7.95
CA ILE A 383 -13.97 13.19 9.12
C ILE A 383 -13.39 14.57 8.81
N LEU A 384 -13.56 15.52 9.72
CA LEU A 384 -13.09 16.91 9.61
C LEU A 384 -11.56 17.00 9.70
#